data_AF-A0A6A6Q5J5-F1
#
_entry.id   AF-A0A6A6Q5J5-F1
#
_cell.length_a   1.000
_cell.length_b   1.000
_cell.length_c   1.000
_cell.angle_alpha   90.00
_cell.angle_beta   90.00
_cell.angle_gamma   90.00
#
_symmetry.space_group_name_H-M   'P 1'
#
loop_
_entity.id
_entity.type
_entity.pdbx_description
1 polymer ?
#
loop_
_entity_poly.entity_id
_entity_poly.type
_entity_poly.pdbx_seq_one_letter_code
_entity_poly.pdbx_strand_id
1 'polypeptide(L)'
;MARSDEAEMWYTAVYKAIQQIPPGRVTSYGHIASLLGYPERPRQVGVCLKYLPDTTDQPDARFNSSTVPWQRVINSKGTISPR
;
A
#
# COMPACT_ATOMS: atom_id res chain seq x y z
N MET A 1 15.29 -0.50 -12.67
CA MET A 1 16.17 -0.73 -11.51
C MET A 1 15.54 -1.82 -10.67
N ALA A 2 16.18 -2.98 -10.54
CA ALA A 2 15.66 -4.04 -9.67
C ALA A 2 15.64 -3.50 -8.22
N ARG A 3 14.53 -3.73 -7.50
CA ARG A 3 14.46 -3.45 -6.06
C ARG A 3 15.40 -4.43 -5.35
N SER A 4 15.97 -4.03 -4.21
CA SER A 4 16.62 -5.00 -3.33
C SER A 4 15.59 -5.99 -2.80
N ASP A 5 16.02 -7.20 -2.44
CA ASP A 5 15.14 -8.25 -1.90
C ASP A 5 14.35 -7.74 -0.68
N GLU A 6 15.00 -6.97 0.20
CA GLU A 6 14.34 -6.36 1.37
C GLU A 6 13.22 -5.39 0.94
N ALA A 7 13.45 -4.58 -0.09
CA ALA A 7 12.45 -3.67 -0.60
C ALA A 7 11.28 -4.45 -1.24
N GLU A 8 11.53 -5.55 -1.93
CA GLU A 8 10.47 -6.39 -2.48
C GLU A 8 9.63 -7.06 -1.38
N MET A 9 10.28 -7.54 -0.31
CA MET A 9 9.60 -8.07 0.87
C MET A 9 8.72 -7.01 1.54
N TRP A 10 9.23 -5.78 1.69
CA TRP A 10 8.46 -4.67 2.24
C TRP A 10 7.22 -4.34 1.42
N TYR A 11 7.37 -4.21 0.10
CA TYR A 11 6.24 -3.95 -0.81
C TYR A 11 5.20 -5.06 -0.71
N THR A 12 5.63 -6.31 -0.74
CA THR A 12 4.75 -7.48 -0.61
C THR A 12 4.01 -7.48 0.71
N ALA A 13 4.68 -7.17 1.83
CA ALA A 13 4.05 -7.08 3.15
C ALA A 13 2.99 -5.97 3.21
N VAL A 14 3.31 -4.79 2.67
CA VAL A 14 2.37 -3.66 2.58
C VAL A 14 1.13 -4.02 1.76
N TYR A 15 1.30 -4.58 0.57
CA TYR A 15 0.16 -4.94 -0.28
C TYR A 15 -0.72 -6.00 0.36
N LYS A 16 -0.12 -7.04 0.96
CA LYS A 16 -0.86 -8.07 1.71
C LYS A 16 -1.64 -7.48 2.88
N ALA A 17 -1.06 -6.55 3.64
CA ALA A 17 -1.76 -5.90 4.74
C ALA A 17 -2.96 -5.07 4.24
N ILE A 18 -2.80 -4.36 3.12
CA ILE A 18 -3.87 -3.54 2.53
C ILE A 18 -5.02 -4.42 1.99
N GLN A 19 -4.72 -5.60 1.45
CA GLN A 19 -5.74 -6.56 1.00
C GLN A 19 -6.66 -7.04 2.13
N GLN A 20 -6.21 -6.99 3.39
CA GLN A 20 -7.02 -7.38 4.55
C GLN A 20 -8.01 -6.30 5.01
N ILE A 21 -7.97 -5.09 4.43
CA ILE A 21 -8.91 -4.03 4.81
C ILE A 21 -10.31 -4.41 4.29
N PRO A 22 -11.31 -4.59 5.16
CA PRO A 22 -12.65 -5.01 4.73
C PRO A 22 -13.36 -3.90 3.93
N PRO A 23 -14.34 -4.27 3.08
CA PRO A 23 -15.15 -3.29 2.36
C PRO A 23 -15.92 -2.36 3.32
N GLY A 24 -16.06 -1.10 2.94
CA GLY A 24 -16.71 -0.07 3.77
C GLY A 24 -15.87 0.44 4.94
N ARG A 25 -14.64 -0.05 5.11
CA ARG A 25 -13.67 0.44 6.11
C ARG A 25 -12.47 1.06 5.42
N VAL A 26 -11.84 2.00 6.12
CA VAL A 26 -10.61 2.67 5.71
C VAL A 26 -9.59 2.60 6.84
N THR A 27 -8.33 2.76 6.48
CA THR A 27 -7.21 2.81 7.42
C THR A 27 -6.23 3.91 7.03
N SER A 28 -5.24 4.20 7.87
CA SER A 28 -4.23 5.21 7.58
C SER A 28 -2.88 4.60 7.21
N TYR A 29 -2.04 5.37 6.49
CA TYR A 29 -0.65 4.98 6.20
C TYR A 29 0.13 4.61 7.46
N GLY A 30 -0.04 5.38 8.54
CA GLY A 30 0.60 5.12 9.83
C GLY A 30 0.10 3.85 10.50
N HIS A 31 -1.18 3.53 10.36
CA HIS A 31 -1.72 2.29 10.91
C HIS A 31 -1.15 1.06 10.20
N ILE A 32 -1.06 1.07 8.87
CA ILE A 32 -0.40 -0.03 8.11
C ILE A 32 1.08 -0.17 8.52
N ALA A 33 1.80 0.95 8.62
CA ALA A 33 3.20 0.92 9.03
C ALA A 33 3.37 0.34 10.44
N SER A 34 2.48 0.70 11.37
CA SER A 34 2.46 0.17 12.73
C SER A 34 2.11 -1.33 12.78
N LEU A 35 1.14 -1.77 11.97
CA LEU A 35 0.73 -3.17 11.86
C LEU A 35 1.88 -4.06 11.38
N LEU A 36 2.76 -3.54 10.52
CA LEU A 36 3.94 -4.24 10.03
C LEU A 36 5.16 -4.13 10.97
N GLY A 37 5.02 -3.49 12.14
CA GLY A 37 6.11 -3.34 13.11
C GLY A 37 7.05 -2.15 12.84
N TYR A 38 6.70 -1.26 11.93
CA TYR A 38 7.50 -0.09 11.56
C TYR A 38 6.70 1.23 11.66
N PRO A 39 6.28 1.65 12.86
CA PRO A 39 5.44 2.84 13.05
C PRO A 39 6.07 4.12 12.48
N GLU A 40 7.40 4.20 12.41
CA GLU A 40 8.17 5.33 11.86
C GLU A 40 8.19 5.39 10.32
N ARG A 41 7.57 4.44 9.62
CA ARG A 41 7.65 4.33 8.14
C ARG A 41 6.33 4.57 7.36
N PRO A 42 5.42 5.49 7.77
CA PRO A 42 4.17 5.73 7.03
C PRO A 42 4.40 6.24 5.60
N ARG A 43 5.46 7.04 5.40
CA ARG A 43 5.82 7.55 4.07
C ARG A 43 6.18 6.42 3.11
N GLN A 44 6.84 5.37 3.60
CA GLN A 44 7.23 4.23 2.77
C GLN A 44 6.01 3.42 2.30
N VAL A 45 4.95 3.34 3.11
CA VAL A 45 3.66 2.76 2.67
C VAL A 45 3.08 3.57 1.51
N GLY A 46 3.12 4.91 1.60
CA GLY A 46 2.70 5.79 0.50
C GLY A 46 3.52 5.59 -0.78
N VAL A 47 4.83 5.37 -0.65
CA VAL A 47 5.71 5.05 -1.78
C VAL A 47 5.30 3.72 -2.43
N CYS A 48 4.99 2.68 -1.64
CA CYS A 48 4.50 1.42 -2.18
C CYS A 48 3.21 1.61 -3.01
N LEU A 49 2.27 2.43 -2.54
CA LEU A 49 1.04 2.73 -3.27
C LEU A 49 1.28 3.59 -4.51
N LYS A 50 2.23 4.52 -4.47
CA LYS A 50 2.63 5.33 -5.63
C LYS A 50 3.16 4.48 -6.79
N TYR A 51 3.86 3.38 -6.47
CA TYR A 51 4.44 2.46 -7.45
C TYR A 51 3.62 1.17 -7.64
N LEU A 52 2.38 1.14 -7.14
CA LEU A 52 1.46 0.03 -7.44
C LEU A 52 1.14 0.07 -8.94
N PRO A 53 1.38 -1.03 -9.69
CA PRO A 53 1.07 -1.07 -11.12
C PRO A 53 -0.43 -0.86 -11.36
N ASP A 54 -0.76 -0.18 -12.46
CA ASP A 54 -2.14 -0.17 -12.93
C ASP A 54 -2.47 -1.51 -13.58
N THR A 55 -3.70 -1.99 -13.37
CA THR A 55 -4.22 -3.21 -13.98
C THR A 55 -4.30 -3.12 -15.50
N THR A 56 -4.36 -1.91 -16.06
CA THR A 56 -4.32 -1.69 -17.52
C THR A 56 -2.95 -1.95 -18.10
N ASP A 57 -1.89 -1.58 -17.37
CA ASP A 57 -0.51 -1.66 -17.85
C ASP A 57 0.10 -3.04 -17.56
N GLN A 58 -0.25 -3.63 -16.42
CA GLN A 58 0.27 -4.92 -15.96
C GLN A 58 -0.87 -5.78 -15.38
N PRO A 59 -1.75 -6.34 -16.23
CA PRO A 59 -2.90 -7.14 -15.78
C PRO A 59 -2.47 -8.41 -15.03
N ASP A 60 -1.35 -9.01 -15.44
CA ASP A 60 -0.83 -10.26 -14.84
C ASP A 60 0.02 -10.03 -13.59
N ALA A 61 0.24 -8.77 -13.19
CA ALA A 61 0.98 -8.49 -11.96
C ALA A 61 0.21 -9.00 -10.75
N ARG A 62 0.89 -9.80 -9.90
CA ARG A 62 0.33 -10.33 -8.65
C ARG A 62 -0.34 -9.26 -7.78
N PHE A 63 0.23 -8.06 -7.75
CA PHE A 63 -0.31 -6.89 -7.06
C PHE A 63 -0.48 -5.76 -8.07
N ASN A 64 -1.70 -5.26 -8.23
CA ASN A 64 -2.04 -4.15 -9.12
C ASN A 64 -3.22 -3.34 -8.55
N SER A 65 -3.63 -2.29 -9.26
CA SER A 65 -4.72 -1.39 -8.88
C SER A 65 -6.08 -2.07 -8.71
N SER A 66 -6.29 -3.27 -9.28
CA SER A 66 -7.52 -4.07 -9.11
C SER A 66 -7.46 -5.03 -7.92
N THR A 67 -6.29 -5.59 -7.61
CA THR A 67 -6.13 -6.62 -6.57
C THR A 67 -5.79 -6.04 -5.20
N VAL A 68 -5.23 -4.83 -5.15
CA VAL A 68 -4.88 -4.13 -3.91
C VAL A 68 -5.83 -2.94 -3.73
N PRO A 69 -6.66 -2.90 -2.66
CA PRO A 69 -7.64 -1.84 -2.44
C PRO A 69 -6.98 -0.55 -1.90
N TRP A 70 -6.10 0.06 -2.71
CA TRP A 70 -5.28 1.22 -2.37
C TRP A 70 -6.11 2.45 -1.95
N GLN A 71 -7.32 2.60 -2.50
CA GLN A 71 -8.26 3.67 -2.18
C GLN A 71 -8.76 3.64 -0.73
N ARG A 72 -8.53 2.54 0.01
CA ARG A 72 -8.90 2.41 1.44
C ARG A 72 -7.82 2.91 2.39
N VAL A 73 -6.69 3.41 1.87
CA VAL A 73 -5.60 3.97 2.68
C VAL A 73 -5.59 5.49 2.55
N ILE A 74 -5.89 6.17 3.65
CA ILE A 74 -6.01 7.64 3.73
C ILE A 74 -4.98 8.25 4.67
N ASN A 75 -4.90 9.57 4.72
CA ASN A 75 -3.99 10.23 5.67
C ASN A 75 -4.52 10.16 7.12
N SER A 76 -3.65 10.49 8.08
CA SER A 76 -4.02 10.49 9.51
C SER A 76 -5.08 11.53 9.89
N LYS A 77 -5.36 12.51 9.01
CA LYS A 77 -6.43 13.51 9.20
C LYS A 77 -7.79 13.01 8.70
N GLY A 78 -7.88 11.77 8.21
CA GLY A 78 -9.12 11.21 7.69
C GLY A 78 -9.49 11.72 6.30
N THR A 79 -8.56 12.31 5.55
CA THR A 79 -8.80 12.84 4.21
C THR A 79 -7.98 12.12 3.15
N ILE A 80 -8.42 12.22 1.89
CA ILE A 80 -7.66 11.73 0.74
C ILE A 80 -6.46 12.66 0.54
N SER A 81 -5.26 12.09 0.50
CA SER A 81 -4.07 12.88 0.19
C SER A 81 -4.12 13.39 -1.25
N PRO A 82 -3.79 14.67 -1.50
CA PRO A 82 -3.60 15.16 -2.87
C PRO A 82 -2.48 14.35 -3.55
N ARG A 83 -2.70 14.01 -4.82
CA ARG A 83 -1.72 13.30 -5.65
C ARG A 83 -0.70 14.27 -6.24
#